data_AF-A0A534IUF8-F1
#
_entry.id   AF-A0A534IUF8-F1
#
_cell.length_a   1.000
_cell.length_b   1.000
_cell.length_c   1.000
_cell.angle_alpha   90.00
_cell.angle_beta   90.00
_cell.angle_gamma   90.00
#
_symmetry.space_group_name_H-M   'P 1'
#
loop_
_entity.id
_entity.type
_entity.pdbx_description
1 polymer ?
#
loop_
_entity_poly.entity_id
_entity_poly.type
_entity_poly.pdbx_seq_one_letter_code
_entity_poly.pdbx_strand_id
1 'polypeptide(L)'
;MILGYVDVEDRIYDLNFATLRLRVRLEAGEGKSETRVAFSQVAGTGAKAYRVLGETDATAEVSMDHDGHRIPLLRPVEGHLYRHEAGLLFFATPARRDPDDPGFFLVKLRAMPSAVQYFFDDQQGREMISIPQDEILRAEKEGDGITIYVTAANVALPKEKIAYAVQLRPEARVAPLVTNPLSRPGR
;
A
#
# COMPACT_ATOMS: atom_id res chain seq x y z
N MET A 1 -4.97 -0.38 -7.57
CA MET A 1 -4.12 -0.68 -6.41
C MET A 1 -2.77 -0.20 -6.81
N ILE A 2 -2.04 0.40 -5.88
CA ILE A 2 -0.65 0.81 -6.10
C ILE A 2 0.21 -0.03 -5.17
N LEU A 3 1.15 -0.75 -5.77
CA LEU A 3 2.31 -1.32 -5.09
C LEU A 3 3.51 -0.51 -5.53
N GLY A 4 4.32 -0.05 -4.59
CA GLY A 4 5.44 0.80 -4.95
C GLY A 4 6.09 1.43 -3.73
N TYR A 5 6.63 2.62 -3.93
CA TYR A 5 7.46 3.29 -2.94
C TYR A 5 7.02 4.74 -2.75
N VAL A 6 7.34 5.29 -1.57
CA VAL A 6 7.19 6.72 -1.26
C VAL A 6 8.52 7.26 -0.71
N ASP A 7 8.92 8.46 -1.12
CA ASP A 7 10.10 9.17 -0.57
C ASP A 7 9.73 10.17 0.54
N VAL A 8 10.74 10.81 1.14
CA VAL A 8 10.60 11.86 2.17
C VAL A 8 9.83 13.10 1.68
N GLU A 9 9.69 13.31 0.37
CA GLU A 9 8.88 14.36 -0.22
C GLU A 9 7.47 13.88 -0.62
N ASP A 10 7.04 12.75 -0.06
CA ASP A 10 5.73 12.15 -0.27
C ASP A 10 5.49 11.66 -1.70
N ARG A 11 6.50 11.61 -2.58
CA ARG A 11 6.34 11.25 -4.00
C ARG A 11 6.19 9.74 -4.17
N ILE A 12 5.23 9.32 -4.98
CA ILE A 12 4.95 7.91 -5.24
C ILE A 12 5.72 7.42 -6.47
N TYR A 13 6.34 6.25 -6.34
CA TYR A 13 7.01 5.51 -7.40
C TYR A 13 6.36 4.13 -7.55
N ASP A 14 6.34 3.59 -8.76
CA ASP A 14 5.91 2.21 -9.00
C ASP A 14 7.01 1.20 -8.63
N LEU A 15 6.71 -0.09 -8.85
CA LEU A 15 7.66 -1.19 -8.63
C LEU A 15 8.92 -1.13 -9.52
N ASN A 16 8.95 -0.33 -10.58
CA ASN A 16 10.12 -0.10 -11.41
C ASN A 16 10.87 1.19 -11.04
N PHE A 17 10.53 1.84 -9.93
CA PHE A 17 11.03 3.16 -9.53
C PHE A 17 10.70 4.29 -10.52
N ALA A 18 9.67 4.12 -11.35
CA ALA A 18 9.15 5.22 -12.16
C ALA A 18 8.22 6.09 -11.31
N THR A 19 8.44 7.41 -11.32
CA THR A 19 7.54 8.34 -10.61
C THR A 19 6.14 8.30 -11.22
N LEU A 20 5.13 8.16 -10.38
CA LEU A 20 3.72 8.21 -10.79
C LEU A 20 3.19 9.65 -10.92
N ARG A 21 4.04 10.67 -10.69
CA ARG A 21 3.64 12.08 -10.58
C ARG A 21 2.52 12.32 -9.57
N LEU A 22 2.42 11.44 -8.58
CA LEU A 22 1.50 11.53 -7.46
C LEU A 22 2.28 11.70 -6.17
N ARG A 23 1.65 12.34 -5.18
CA ARG A 23 2.08 12.38 -3.80
C ARG A 23 1.02 11.78 -2.90
N VAL A 24 1.46 11.22 -1.78
CA VAL A 24 0.59 10.74 -0.70
C VAL A 24 1.13 11.20 0.64
N ARG A 25 0.30 11.90 1.40
CA ARG A 25 0.68 12.47 2.70
C ARG A 25 -0.37 12.18 3.75
N LEU A 26 0.08 11.98 4.99
CA LEU A 26 -0.77 12.03 6.17
C LEU A 26 -0.78 13.46 6.69
N GLU A 27 -1.96 14.06 6.74
CA GLU A 27 -2.16 15.44 7.17
C GLU A 27 -3.08 15.49 8.38
N ALA A 28 -2.91 16.52 9.23
CA ALA A 28 -3.90 16.81 10.26
C ALA A 28 -5.20 17.27 9.59
N GLY A 29 -6.33 16.72 10.04
CA GLY A 29 -7.66 17.14 9.65
C GLY A 29 -8.11 18.42 10.37
N GLU A 30 -9.38 18.79 10.19
CA GLU A 30 -9.94 20.02 10.75
C GLU A 30 -10.17 19.89 12.28
N GLY A 31 -10.37 18.66 12.77
CA GLY A 31 -10.41 18.35 14.20
C GLY A 31 -9.02 18.13 14.82
N LYS A 32 -8.87 18.46 16.12
CA LYS A 32 -7.61 18.33 16.89
C LYS A 32 -6.99 16.92 16.95
N SER A 33 -7.72 15.90 16.49
CA SER A 33 -7.31 14.49 16.47
C SER A 33 -7.72 13.78 15.17
N GLU A 34 -8.12 14.53 14.16
CA GLU A 34 -8.45 13.97 12.86
C GLU A 34 -7.17 13.84 12.04
N THR A 35 -6.97 12.68 11.39
CA THR A 35 -5.91 12.48 10.40
C THR A 35 -6.58 12.27 9.04
N ARG A 36 -5.98 12.80 7.97
CA ARG A 36 -6.43 12.62 6.60
C ARG A 36 -5.30 12.05 5.75
N VAL A 37 -5.65 11.18 4.81
CA VAL A 37 -4.76 10.75 3.72
C VAL A 37 -5.01 11.66 2.52
N ALA A 38 -4.03 12.48 2.17
CA ALA A 38 -4.09 13.38 1.03
C ALA A 38 -3.31 12.80 -0.15
N PHE A 39 -3.97 12.63 -1.29
CA PHE A 39 -3.36 12.34 -2.58
C PHE A 39 -3.35 13.60 -3.43
N SER A 40 -2.21 13.94 -4.03
CA SER A 40 -2.09 15.11 -4.91
C SER A 40 -1.21 14.84 -6.13
N GLN A 41 -1.38 15.63 -7.19
CA GLN A 41 -0.48 15.61 -8.35
C GLN A 41 0.80 16.39 -8.04
N VAL A 42 1.95 15.90 -8.51
CA VAL A 42 3.25 16.60 -8.41
C VAL A 42 3.25 17.88 -9.23
N ALA A 43 2.48 17.91 -10.33
CA ALA A 43 2.26 19.10 -11.14
C ALA A 43 0.81 19.15 -11.64
N GLY A 44 0.16 20.31 -11.54
CA GLY A 44 -1.22 20.54 -11.98
C GLY A 44 -2.24 20.64 -10.83
N THR A 45 -3.52 20.73 -11.17
CA THR A 45 -4.64 20.79 -10.22
C THR A 45 -5.22 19.40 -10.01
N GLY A 46 -5.26 18.95 -8.76
CA GLY A 46 -5.83 17.65 -8.41
C GLY A 46 -5.32 17.19 -7.06
N ALA A 47 -6.11 17.44 -6.02
CA ALA A 47 -5.87 16.93 -4.68
C ALA A 47 -7.18 16.33 -4.14
N LYS A 48 -7.08 15.19 -3.47
CA LYS A 48 -8.18 14.59 -2.72
C LYS A 48 -7.66 14.16 -1.36
N ALA A 49 -8.35 14.57 -0.31
CA ALA A 49 -8.08 14.13 1.04
C ALA A 49 -9.23 13.26 1.53
N TYR A 50 -8.89 12.17 2.20
CA TYR A 50 -9.85 11.23 2.78
C TYR A 50 -9.59 11.12 4.26
N ARG A 51 -10.65 11.17 5.08
CA ARG A 51 -10.50 11.01 6.52
C ARG A 51 -10.03 9.60 6.86
N VAL A 52 -9.10 9.49 7.81
CA VAL A 52 -8.70 8.23 8.43
C VAL A 52 -9.79 7.83 9.44
N LEU A 53 -10.25 6.59 9.32
CA LEU A 53 -11.30 6.00 10.13
C LEU A 53 -10.76 5.08 11.22
N GLY A 54 -9.53 4.61 11.04
CA GLY A 54 -8.80 3.81 11.99
C GLY A 54 -7.42 3.48 11.44
N GLU A 55 -6.50 3.18 12.34
CA GLU A 55 -5.11 2.89 12.01
C GLU A 55 -4.54 1.88 12.99
N THR A 56 -3.55 1.11 12.56
CA THR A 56 -2.88 0.12 13.42
C THR A 56 -1.54 -0.29 12.84
N ASP A 57 -0.63 -0.74 13.70
CA ASP A 57 0.57 -1.43 13.26
C ASP A 57 0.21 -2.84 12.78
N ALA A 58 0.75 -3.20 11.61
CA ALA A 58 0.51 -4.48 10.97
C ALA A 58 1.76 -4.99 10.25
N THR A 59 1.81 -6.29 10.00
CA THR A 59 2.70 -6.89 9.01
C THR A 59 1.90 -7.07 7.72
N ALA A 60 2.45 -6.61 6.60
CA ALA A 60 1.86 -6.80 5.29
C ALA A 60 2.72 -7.76 4.44
N GLU A 61 2.03 -8.59 3.66
CA GLU A 61 2.60 -9.44 2.61
C GLU A 61 1.70 -9.33 1.38
N VAL A 62 2.30 -9.37 0.19
CA VAL A 62 1.53 -9.31 -1.07
C VAL A 62 1.94 -10.46 -1.95
N SER A 63 0.96 -11.15 -2.52
CA SER A 63 1.13 -12.17 -3.54
C SER A 63 0.26 -11.87 -4.75
N MET A 64 0.73 -12.27 -5.93
CA MET A 64 -0.09 -12.40 -7.12
C MET A 64 -0.77 -13.77 -7.07
N ASP A 65 -2.08 -13.81 -7.25
CA ASP A 65 -2.85 -15.05 -7.38
C ASP A 65 -2.99 -15.39 -8.87
N HIS A 66 -2.31 -16.46 -9.28
CA HIS A 66 -2.37 -16.99 -10.63
C HIS A 66 -3.04 -18.37 -10.58
N ASP A 67 -4.35 -18.38 -10.81
CA ASP A 67 -5.19 -19.59 -10.81
C ASP A 67 -5.00 -20.45 -9.55
N GLY A 68 -5.02 -19.83 -8.36
CA GLY A 68 -4.88 -20.49 -7.07
C GLY A 68 -3.43 -20.68 -6.62
N HIS A 69 -2.45 -20.32 -7.45
CA HIS A 69 -1.03 -20.33 -7.08
C HIS A 69 -0.60 -18.92 -6.67
N ARG A 70 -0.20 -18.77 -5.40
CA ARG A 70 0.31 -17.50 -4.89
C ARG A 70 1.79 -17.35 -5.20
N ILE A 71 2.10 -16.35 -6.01
CA ILE A 71 3.46 -15.93 -6.34
C ILE A 71 3.79 -14.72 -5.44
N PRO A 72 4.73 -14.85 -4.48
CA PRO A 72 5.09 -13.74 -3.59
C PRO A 72 5.61 -12.52 -4.35
N LEU A 73 5.10 -11.34 -4.02
CA LEU A 73 5.51 -10.05 -4.58
C LEU A 73 6.14 -9.13 -3.52
N LEU A 74 5.64 -9.14 -2.29
CA LEU A 74 6.20 -8.40 -1.15
C LEU A 74 6.43 -9.39 -0.01
N ARG A 75 7.68 -9.51 0.44
CA ARG A 75 8.00 -10.27 1.66
C ARG A 75 7.27 -9.67 2.87
N PRO A 76 6.92 -10.47 3.90
CA PRO A 76 6.38 -9.94 5.13
C PRO A 76 7.21 -8.76 5.67
N VAL A 77 6.56 -7.62 5.83
CA VAL A 77 7.20 -6.39 6.31
C VAL A 77 6.31 -5.69 7.31
N GLU A 78 6.90 -5.25 8.42
CA GLU A 78 6.22 -4.46 9.44
C GLU A 78 5.96 -3.04 8.95
N GLY A 79 4.86 -2.46 9.37
CA GLY A 79 4.48 -1.12 8.99
C GLY A 79 3.20 -0.64 9.65
N HIS A 80 2.69 0.48 9.17
CA HIS A 80 1.47 1.09 9.66
C HIS A 80 0.38 1.07 8.60
N LEU A 81 -0.79 0.57 8.99
CA LEU A 81 -1.98 0.44 8.15
C LEU A 81 -3.00 1.52 8.52
N TYR A 82 -3.48 2.22 7.52
CA TYR A 82 -4.53 3.23 7.61
C TYR A 82 -5.76 2.77 6.85
N ARG A 83 -6.91 2.77 7.52
CA ARG A 83 -8.23 2.71 6.89
C ARG A 83 -8.70 4.13 6.67
N HIS A 84 -8.89 4.53 5.42
CA HIS A 84 -9.48 5.82 5.07
C HIS A 84 -10.77 5.64 4.27
N GLU A 85 -11.53 6.71 4.09
CA GLU A 85 -12.87 6.68 3.44
C GLU A 85 -12.86 6.12 2.01
N ALA A 86 -11.72 6.11 1.33
CA ALA A 86 -11.60 5.62 -0.04
C ALA A 86 -10.86 4.27 -0.15
N GLY A 87 -10.38 3.68 0.95
CA GLY A 87 -9.60 2.44 0.86
C GLY A 87 -8.68 2.18 2.04
N LEU A 88 -7.61 1.45 1.75
CA LEU A 88 -6.54 1.11 2.68
C LEU A 88 -5.21 1.66 2.16
N LEU A 89 -4.38 2.13 3.08
CA LEU A 89 -3.02 2.57 2.80
C LEU A 89 -2.09 1.95 3.84
N PHE A 90 -1.00 1.35 3.39
CA PHE A 90 0.03 0.79 4.26
C PHE A 90 1.39 1.39 3.90
N PHE A 91 2.16 1.77 4.91
CA PHE A 91 3.57 2.15 4.76
C PHE A 91 4.46 1.22 5.57
N ALA A 92 5.47 0.65 4.92
CA ALA A 92 6.46 -0.18 5.59
C ALA A 92 7.35 0.68 6.51
N THR A 93 7.56 0.20 7.74
CA THR A 93 8.47 0.77 8.73
C THR A 93 9.24 -0.36 9.43
N PRO A 94 10.03 -1.16 8.68
CA PRO A 94 10.76 -2.27 9.25
C PRO A 94 11.85 -1.78 10.22
N ALA A 95 12.06 -2.50 11.32
CA ALA A 95 13.12 -2.16 12.28
C ALA A 95 14.54 -2.26 11.68
N ARG A 96 14.72 -3.08 10.63
CA ARG A 96 16.00 -3.28 9.94
C ARG A 96 15.78 -3.56 8.46
N ARG A 97 16.67 -3.02 7.62
CA ARG A 97 16.81 -3.36 6.20
C ARG A 97 18.11 -4.13 5.96
N ASP A 98 18.12 -4.97 4.93
CA ASP A 98 19.35 -5.54 4.40
C ASP A 98 20.08 -4.45 3.59
N PRO A 99 21.34 -4.10 3.90
CA PRO A 99 22.08 -3.10 3.15
C PRO A 99 22.28 -3.46 1.68
N ASP A 100 22.32 -4.76 1.33
CA ASP A 100 22.57 -5.22 -0.03
C ASP A 100 21.27 -5.33 -0.85
N ASP A 101 20.14 -5.55 -0.17
CA ASP A 101 18.79 -5.63 -0.75
C ASP A 101 17.76 -4.96 0.16
N PRO A 102 17.75 -3.61 0.21
CA PRO A 102 16.95 -2.89 1.19
C PRO A 102 15.44 -2.99 0.94
N GLY A 103 15.03 -3.42 -0.25
CA GLY A 103 13.63 -3.55 -0.65
C GLY A 103 12.99 -4.86 -0.21
N PHE A 104 11.73 -4.79 0.25
CA PHE A 104 10.96 -6.00 0.58
C PHE A 104 10.22 -6.60 -0.61
N PHE A 105 10.06 -5.85 -1.72
CA PHE A 105 9.46 -6.36 -2.94
C PHE A 105 10.39 -7.34 -3.68
N LEU A 106 9.84 -8.48 -4.08
CA LEU A 106 10.53 -9.56 -4.80
C LEU A 106 10.44 -9.37 -6.32
N VAL A 107 10.75 -8.16 -6.79
CA VAL A 107 10.72 -7.81 -8.21
C VAL A 107 12.10 -7.38 -8.67
N LYS A 108 12.42 -7.69 -9.93
CA LYS A 108 13.66 -7.22 -10.53
C LYS A 108 13.56 -5.72 -10.82
N LEU A 109 14.17 -4.93 -9.96
CA LEU A 109 14.32 -3.49 -10.18
C LEU A 109 15.22 -3.24 -11.38
N ARG A 110 14.83 -2.30 -12.24
CA ARG A 110 15.68 -1.80 -13.34
C ARG A 110 16.59 -0.65 -12.91
N ALA A 111 16.48 -0.20 -11.66
CA ALA A 111 17.31 0.84 -11.08
C ALA A 111 18.70 0.30 -10.71
N MET A 112 19.70 1.18 -10.72
CA MET A 112 21.04 0.86 -10.22
C MET A 112 20.98 0.59 -8.71
N PRO A 113 21.71 -0.41 -8.16
CA PRO A 113 21.70 -0.71 -6.73
C PRO A 113 21.98 0.51 -5.83
N SER A 114 22.93 1.36 -6.22
CA SER A 114 23.26 2.59 -5.50
C SER A 114 22.12 3.60 -5.46
N ALA A 115 21.26 3.65 -6.50
CA ALA A 115 20.10 4.52 -6.51
C ALA A 115 19.00 3.99 -5.57
N VAL A 116 18.86 2.67 -5.51
CA VAL A 116 17.94 2.02 -4.55
C VAL A 116 18.41 2.26 -3.12
N GLN A 117 19.71 2.11 -2.85
CA GLN A 117 20.28 2.42 -1.54
C GLN A 117 20.10 3.88 -1.14
N TYR A 118 20.45 4.82 -2.03
CA TYR A 118 20.22 6.26 -1.83
C TYR A 118 18.76 6.57 -1.51
N PHE A 119 17.82 5.91 -2.20
CA PHE A 119 16.40 6.10 -1.95
C PHE A 119 15.99 5.69 -0.53
N PHE A 120 16.46 4.54 -0.05
CA PHE A 120 16.09 4.07 1.29
C PHE A 120 16.83 4.81 2.41
N ASP A 121 18.12 5.11 2.23
CA ASP A 121 18.96 5.71 3.26
C ASP A 121 18.79 7.24 3.30
N ASP A 122 19.01 7.92 2.18
CA ASP A 122 19.06 9.39 2.13
C ASP A 122 17.67 10.01 1.93
N GLN A 123 16.79 9.35 1.15
CA GLN A 123 15.42 9.81 0.91
C GLN A 123 14.40 9.19 1.86
N GLN A 124 14.85 8.44 2.86
CA GLN A 124 14.00 7.78 3.87
C GLN A 124 12.82 7.03 3.24
N GLY A 125 13.10 6.38 2.12
CA GLY A 125 12.11 5.70 1.29
C GLY A 125 11.40 4.57 2.01
N ARG A 126 10.12 4.36 1.67
CA ARG A 126 9.29 3.29 2.25
C ARG A 126 8.49 2.59 1.18
N GLU A 127 8.34 1.28 1.32
CA GLU A 127 7.35 0.51 0.56
C GLU A 127 5.94 0.96 0.94
N MET A 128 5.07 0.98 -0.05
CA MET A 128 3.69 1.40 0.08
C MET A 128 2.75 0.41 -0.61
N ILE A 129 1.63 0.15 0.02
CA ILE A 129 0.46 -0.51 -0.58
C ILE A 129 -0.73 0.43 -0.47
N SER A 130 -1.36 0.79 -1.59
CA SER A 130 -2.61 1.56 -1.62
C SER A 130 -3.69 0.74 -2.33
N ILE A 131 -4.76 0.40 -1.60
CA ILE A 131 -5.86 -0.43 -2.09
C ILE A 131 -7.15 0.41 -2.07
N PRO A 132 -7.61 0.89 -3.23
CA PRO A 132 -8.91 1.53 -3.35
C PRO A 132 -10.03 0.57 -2.93
N GLN A 133 -11.05 1.10 -2.26
CA GLN A 133 -12.18 0.31 -1.75
C GLN A 133 -12.95 -0.42 -2.86
N ASP A 134 -13.04 0.17 -4.05
CA ASP A 134 -13.73 -0.39 -5.22
C ASP A 134 -12.94 -1.51 -5.91
N GLU A 135 -11.67 -1.68 -5.56
CA GLU A 135 -10.85 -2.80 -6.04
C GLU A 135 -10.84 -4.01 -5.09
N ILE A 136 -11.33 -3.86 -3.86
CA ILE A 136 -11.43 -4.96 -2.90
C ILE A 136 -12.58 -5.88 -3.32
N LEU A 137 -12.24 -7.13 -3.66
CA LEU A 137 -13.21 -8.18 -4.01
C LEU A 137 -13.86 -8.79 -2.78
N ARG A 138 -13.01 -9.21 -1.83
CA ARG A 138 -13.37 -9.90 -0.61
C ARG A 138 -12.21 -9.83 0.37
N ALA A 139 -12.53 -9.97 1.65
CA ALA A 139 -11.54 -10.14 2.71
C ALA A 139 -11.93 -11.38 3.51
N GLU A 140 -10.95 -12.23 3.79
CA GLU A 140 -11.16 -13.49 4.51
C GLU A 140 -10.08 -13.67 5.57
N LYS A 141 -10.46 -14.33 6.67
CA LYS A 141 -9.49 -14.79 7.65
C LYS A 141 -8.68 -15.92 7.05
N GLU A 142 -7.37 -15.84 7.19
CA GLU A 142 -6.44 -16.88 6.76
C GLU A 142 -5.25 -16.95 7.72
N GLY A 143 -5.08 -18.12 8.34
CA GLY A 143 -4.08 -18.30 9.40
C GLY A 143 -4.34 -17.36 10.57
N ASP A 144 -3.32 -16.57 10.90
CA ASP A 144 -3.31 -15.56 11.96
C ASP A 144 -3.61 -14.13 11.46
N GLY A 145 -4.06 -13.99 10.20
CA GLY A 145 -4.29 -12.69 9.56
C GLY A 145 -5.59 -12.59 8.77
N ILE A 146 -5.77 -11.45 8.11
CA ILE A 146 -6.82 -11.20 7.13
C ILE A 146 -6.17 -11.06 5.74
N THR A 147 -6.63 -11.85 4.78
CA THR A 147 -6.24 -11.76 3.37
C THR A 147 -7.28 -10.97 2.60
N ILE A 148 -6.85 -9.89 1.96
CA ILE A 148 -7.65 -9.03 1.09
C ILE A 148 -7.36 -9.41 -0.35
N TYR A 149 -8.39 -9.83 -1.07
CA TYR A 149 -8.30 -10.12 -2.49
C TYR A 149 -8.70 -8.89 -3.30
N VAL A 150 -7.87 -8.50 -4.26
CA VAL A 150 -7.97 -7.24 -4.97
C VAL A 150 -7.97 -7.48 -6.48
N THR A 151 -8.87 -6.84 -7.23
CA THR A 151 -8.76 -6.74 -8.69
C THR A 151 -7.85 -5.60 -9.06
N ALA A 152 -6.66 -5.87 -9.56
CA ALA A 152 -5.84 -4.80 -10.13
C ALA A 152 -6.03 -4.76 -11.65
N ALA A 153 -7.17 -4.23 -12.09
CA ALA A 153 -7.45 -4.03 -13.52
C ALA A 153 -6.40 -3.14 -14.23
N ASN A 154 -5.63 -2.36 -13.45
CA ASN A 154 -4.65 -1.39 -13.96
C ASN A 154 -3.19 -1.84 -13.82
N VAL A 155 -2.90 -3.03 -13.26
CA VAL A 155 -1.51 -3.49 -13.01
C VAL A 155 -1.06 -4.59 -13.98
N ALA A 156 -1.95 -5.17 -14.79
CA ALA A 156 -1.60 -6.27 -15.70
C ALA A 156 -2.21 -6.15 -17.10
N LEU A 157 -1.42 -6.65 -18.06
CA LEU A 157 -1.63 -6.73 -19.51
C LEU A 157 -3.06 -7.17 -19.91
N PRO A 158 -3.55 -6.75 -21.10
CA PRO A 158 -4.90 -7.04 -21.56
C PRO A 158 -5.06 -8.55 -21.82
N LYS A 159 -5.61 -9.29 -20.84
CA LYS A 159 -6.49 -10.48 -20.98
C LYS A 159 -6.61 -11.34 -19.72
N GLU A 160 -5.72 -11.21 -18.74
CA GLU A 160 -5.79 -12.02 -17.50
C GLU A 160 -6.31 -11.18 -16.34
N LYS A 161 -7.40 -11.64 -15.70
CA LYS A 161 -7.89 -11.05 -14.45
C LYS A 161 -6.94 -11.46 -13.33
N ILE A 162 -5.77 -10.82 -13.27
CA ILE A 162 -4.82 -11.07 -12.18
C ILE A 162 -5.44 -10.54 -10.88
N ALA A 163 -5.69 -11.44 -9.94
CA ALA A 163 -6.07 -11.10 -8.59
C ALA A 163 -4.80 -10.98 -7.73
N TYR A 164 -4.80 -10.05 -6.80
CA TYR A 164 -3.73 -9.91 -5.81
C TYR A 164 -4.29 -10.29 -4.44
N ALA A 165 -3.47 -10.96 -3.63
CA ALA A 165 -3.78 -11.29 -2.25
C ALA A 165 -2.84 -10.48 -1.35
N VAL A 166 -3.41 -9.59 -0.53
CA VAL A 166 -2.69 -8.81 0.46
C VAL A 166 -3.02 -9.37 1.83
N GLN A 167 -2.06 -10.04 2.47
CA GLN A 167 -2.25 -10.57 3.82
C GLN A 167 -1.76 -9.56 4.85
N LEU A 168 -2.62 -9.27 5.82
CA LEU A 168 -2.37 -8.35 6.92
C LEU A 168 -2.44 -9.12 8.24
N ARG A 169 -1.44 -8.96 9.10
CA ARG A 169 -1.34 -9.63 10.39
C ARG A 169 -1.02 -8.62 11.50
N PRO A 170 -1.38 -8.90 12.78
CA PRO A 170 -2.23 -9.99 13.23
C PRO A 170 -3.72 -9.67 13.07
N GLU A 171 -4.56 -10.69 12.85
CA GLU A 171 -6.01 -10.60 12.64
C GLU A 171 -6.70 -9.68 13.67
N ALA A 172 -6.38 -9.87 14.96
CA ALA A 172 -7.02 -9.14 16.06
C ALA A 172 -6.89 -7.61 15.95
N ARG A 173 -5.84 -7.11 15.28
CA ARG A 173 -5.63 -5.68 15.05
C ARG A 173 -6.23 -5.21 13.73
N VAL A 174 -6.11 -6.02 12.68
CA VAL A 174 -6.44 -5.60 11.31
C VAL A 174 -7.90 -5.84 10.95
N ALA A 175 -8.57 -6.84 11.52
CA ALA A 175 -9.95 -7.18 11.20
C ALA A 175 -10.91 -5.98 11.34
N PRO A 176 -10.88 -5.18 12.44
CA PRO A 176 -11.74 -4.01 12.58
C PRO A 176 -11.60 -2.96 11.47
N LEU A 177 -10.44 -2.89 10.83
CA LEU A 177 -10.15 -1.93 9.76
C LEU A 177 -10.60 -2.42 8.38
N VAL A 178 -10.67 -3.73 8.19
CA VAL A 178 -10.89 -4.36 6.87
C VAL A 178 -12.33 -4.85 6.71
N THR A 179 -12.92 -5.44 7.75
CA THR A 179 -14.24 -6.08 7.65
C THR A 179 -15.40 -5.12 7.88
N ASN A 180 -15.14 -3.89 8.28
CA ASN A 180 -16.19 -2.92 8.54
C ASN A 180 -16.62 -2.27 7.20
N PRO A 181 -17.83 -2.56 6.69
CA PRO A 181 -18.29 -1.98 5.44
C PRO A 181 -18.39 -0.47 5.61
N LEU A 182 -17.74 0.28 4.73
CA LEU A 182 -18.05 1.68 4.59
C LEU A 182 -19.43 1.78 3.96
N SER A 183 -20.39 2.33 4.70
CA SER A 183 -21.61 2.87 4.11
C SER A 183 -21.20 3.73 2.92
N ARG A 184 -21.57 3.31 1.70
CA ARG A 184 -21.30 4.09 0.49
C ARG A 184 -21.78 5.52 0.75
N PRO A 185 -20.97 6.57 0.50
CA PRO A 185 -21.51 7.91 0.40
C PRO A 185 -22.60 7.87 -0.68
N GLY A 186 -23.81 8.31 -0.33
CA GLY A 186 -24.90 8.46 -1.28
C GLY A 186 -24.41 9.24 -2.49
N ARG A 187 -24.68 8.71 -3.69
CA ARG A 187 -24.51 9.46 -4.95
C ARG A 187 -25.42 10.67 -4.99
#